data_AF-A0A956J8U6-F1
#
_entry.id   AF-A0A956J8U6-F1
#
_cell.length_a   1.000
_cell.length_b   1.000
_cell.length_c   1.000
_cell.angle_alpha   90.00
_cell.angle_beta   90.00
_cell.angle_gamma   90.00
#
_symmetry.space_group_name_H-M   'P 1'
#
loop_
_entity.id
_entity.type
_entity.pdbx_description
1 polymer ?
#
loop_
_entity_poly.entity_id
_entity_poly.type
_entity_poly.pdbx_seq_one_letter_code
_entity_poly.pdbx_strand_id
1 'polypeptide(L)'
;MSKDIKTVTVTYDDAITRKFALATVVWGVVGMLAGLWLALELADVGFNVSQHLAFGRLRPLHTNAVIFAFVGNAIFAGVYYSTQRLLKTRMASDLLSKLHFWGWQLIIVSAAVTLPLGFTTSKEYAELEWPID
;
A
#
# COMPACT_ATOMS: atom_id res chain seq x y z
N MET A 1 -16.22 42.81 29.39
CA MET A 1 -15.09 41.88 29.60
C MET A 1 -14.77 41.25 28.26
N SER A 2 -13.86 41.88 27.49
CA SER A 2 -13.41 41.34 26.20
C SER A 2 -12.60 40.07 26.47
N LYS A 3 -13.05 38.91 26.00
CA LYS A 3 -12.25 37.68 26.08
C LYS A 3 -11.11 37.83 25.06
N ASP A 4 -9.87 37.78 25.52
CA ASP A 4 -8.71 37.70 24.63
C ASP A 4 -8.77 36.40 23.83
N ILE A 5 -9.18 36.49 22.56
CA ILE A 5 -9.24 35.35 21.64
C ILE A 5 -7.80 35.06 21.19
N LYS A 6 -7.15 34.08 21.83
CA LYS A 6 -5.88 33.54 21.32
C LYS A 6 -6.13 32.73 20.05
N THR A 7 -5.72 33.27 18.91
CA THR A 7 -5.73 32.56 17.63
C THR A 7 -4.58 31.54 17.60
N VAL A 8 -4.87 30.26 17.38
CA VAL A 8 -3.86 29.19 17.25
C VAL A 8 -3.79 28.77 15.80
N THR A 9 -2.62 28.94 15.17
CA THR A 9 -2.38 28.48 13.79
C THR A 9 -1.91 27.03 13.81
N VAL A 10 -2.69 26.14 13.19
CA VAL A 10 -2.35 24.71 13.07
C VAL A 10 -1.71 24.46 11.72
N THR A 11 -0.51 23.87 11.72
CA THR A 11 0.20 23.48 10.50
C THR A 11 0.12 21.97 10.31
N TYR A 12 -0.58 21.52 9.27
CA TYR A 12 -0.77 20.10 8.98
C TYR A 12 0.50 19.44 8.41
N ASP A 13 0.65 18.13 8.62
CA ASP A 13 1.63 17.32 7.90
C ASP A 13 1.02 16.77 6.61
N ASP A 14 1.19 17.51 5.51
CA ASP A 14 0.79 17.04 4.18
C ASP A 14 1.91 16.26 3.47
N ALA A 15 3.12 16.21 4.04
CA ALA A 15 4.22 15.48 3.43
C ALA A 15 3.97 13.97 3.49
N ILE A 16 3.47 13.46 4.62
CA ILE A 16 3.12 12.04 4.75
C ILE A 16 1.97 11.65 3.82
N THR A 17 0.94 12.50 3.72
CA THR A 17 -0.18 12.31 2.80
C THR A 17 0.29 12.19 1.36
N ARG A 18 1.16 13.11 0.91
CA ARG A 18 1.71 13.08 -0.45
C ARG A 18 2.51 11.81 -0.72
N LYS A 19 3.24 11.29 0.26
CA LYS A 19 3.97 10.03 0.13
C LYS A 19 3.03 8.84 -0.09
N PHE A 20 2.00 8.71 0.74
CA PHE A 20 0.99 7.65 0.57
C PHE A 20 0.25 7.81 -0.75
N ALA A 21 -0.15 9.03 -1.15
CA ALA A 21 -0.82 9.27 -2.42
C ALA A 21 0.06 8.92 -3.63
N LEU A 22 1.35 9.25 -3.59
CA LEU A 22 2.30 8.84 -4.63
C LEU A 22 2.45 7.32 -4.66
N ALA A 23 2.62 6.68 -3.51
CA ALA A 23 2.71 5.23 -3.40
C ALA A 23 1.44 4.54 -3.94
N THR A 24 0.25 5.09 -3.68
CA THR A 24 -1.01 4.62 -4.29
C THR A 24 -0.90 4.58 -5.80
N VAL A 25 -0.49 5.67 -6.45
CA VAL A 25 -0.39 5.70 -7.92
C VAL A 25 0.63 4.67 -8.41
N VAL A 26 1.81 4.62 -7.81
CA VAL A 26 2.88 3.69 -8.19
C VAL A 26 2.41 2.23 -8.09
N TRP A 27 1.88 1.83 -6.93
CA TRP A 27 1.42 0.47 -6.71
C TRP A 27 0.14 0.12 -7.47
N GLY A 28 -0.70 1.12 -7.77
CA GLY A 28 -1.84 0.97 -8.67
C GLY A 28 -1.39 0.57 -10.07
N VAL A 29 -0.38 1.25 -10.62
CA VAL A 29 0.19 0.87 -11.93
C VAL A 29 0.79 -0.53 -11.87
N VAL A 30 1.60 -0.85 -10.85
CA VAL A 30 2.23 -2.17 -10.71
C VAL A 30 1.18 -3.29 -10.59
N GLY A 31 0.18 -3.12 -9.72
CA GLY A 31 -0.88 -4.11 -9.51
C GLY A 31 -1.70 -4.35 -10.77
N MET A 32 -2.06 -3.29 -11.51
CA MET A 32 -2.82 -3.41 -12.75
C MET A 32 -2.00 -4.07 -13.88
N LEU A 33 -0.70 -3.77 -13.98
CA LEU A 33 0.19 -4.42 -14.94
C LEU A 33 0.34 -5.93 -14.65
N ALA A 34 0.47 -6.32 -13.37
CA ALA A 34 0.47 -7.73 -13.00
C ALA A 34 -0.86 -8.42 -13.35
N GLY A 35 -1.99 -7.72 -13.17
CA GLY A 35 -3.31 -8.22 -13.56
C GLY A 35 -3.45 -8.39 -15.09
N LEU A 36 -2.93 -7.44 -15.85
CA LEU A 36 -2.88 -7.53 -17.31
C LEU A 36 -2.04 -8.73 -17.77
N TRP A 37 -0.87 -8.95 -17.14
CA TRP A 37 -0.02 -10.10 -17.45
C TRP A 37 -0.72 -11.44 -17.16
N LEU A 38 -1.36 -11.56 -15.99
CA LEU A 38 -2.16 -12.74 -15.64
C LEU A 38 -3.31 -12.99 -16.63
N ALA A 39 -3.95 -11.93 -17.13
CA ALA A 39 -4.99 -12.06 -18.14
C ALA A 39 -4.44 -12.61 -19.47
N LEU A 40 -3.21 -12.23 -19.84
CA LEU A 40 -2.53 -12.79 -21.02
C LEU A 40 -2.18 -14.27 -20.84
N GLU A 41 -1.71 -14.68 -19.65
CA GLU A 41 -1.46 -16.10 -19.35
C GLU A 41 -2.72 -16.97 -19.44
N LEU A 42 -3.89 -16.42 -19.11
CA LEU A 42 -5.17 -17.11 -19.28
C LEU A 42 -5.64 -17.14 -20.75
N ALA A 43 -5.28 -16.13 -21.53
CA ALA A 43 -5.65 -16.04 -22.95
C ALA A 43 -4.78 -16.96 -23.82
N ASP A 44 -3.48 -17.05 -23.51
CA ASP A 44 -2.52 -17.91 -24.19
C ASP A 44 -1.47 -18.41 -23.20
N VAL A 45 -1.35 -19.74 -23.10
CA VAL A 45 -0.39 -20.42 -22.22
C VAL A 45 1.07 -20.05 -22.56
N GLY A 46 1.34 -19.58 -23.78
CA GLY A 46 2.65 -19.08 -24.20
C GLY A 46 3.20 -17.92 -23.36
N PHE A 47 2.35 -17.17 -22.64
CA PHE A 47 2.80 -16.10 -21.73
C PHE A 47 3.30 -16.62 -20.37
N ASN A 48 3.09 -17.90 -20.04
CA ASN A 48 3.65 -18.52 -18.84
C ASN A 48 5.12 -18.93 -19.09
N VAL A 49 5.99 -17.92 -19.10
CA VAL A 49 7.39 -18.05 -19.57
C VAL A 49 8.38 -18.51 -18.51
N SER A 50 8.01 -18.49 -17.21
CA SER A 50 8.93 -18.90 -16.13
C SER A 50 8.18 -19.33 -14.86
N GLN A 51 8.83 -20.12 -13.99
CA GLN A 51 8.25 -20.54 -12.72
C GLN A 51 7.87 -19.38 -11.78
N HIS A 52 8.57 -18.24 -11.86
CA HIS A 52 8.34 -17.08 -10.99
C HIS A 52 7.22 -16.18 -11.52
N LEU A 53 6.99 -16.23 -12.83
CA LEU A 53 5.90 -15.54 -13.53
C LEU A 53 4.78 -16.50 -13.90
N ALA A 54 4.69 -17.66 -13.26
CA ALA A 54 3.60 -18.58 -13.48
C ALA A 54 2.35 -18.08 -12.77
N PHE A 55 1.19 -18.23 -13.42
CA PHE A 55 -0.11 -17.79 -12.94
C PHE A 55 -0.36 -18.08 -11.45
N GLY A 56 -0.05 -19.29 -11.00
CA GLY A 56 -0.27 -19.71 -9.60
C GLY A 56 0.51 -18.89 -8.56
N ARG A 57 1.69 -18.35 -8.92
CA ARG A 57 2.51 -17.50 -8.04
C ARG A 57 2.26 -16.02 -8.26
N LEU A 58 1.96 -15.62 -9.50
CA LEU A 58 1.74 -14.23 -9.85
C LEU A 58 0.33 -13.75 -9.44
N ARG A 59 -0.67 -14.65 -9.36
CA ARG A 59 -2.02 -14.35 -8.88
C ARG A 59 -2.03 -13.80 -7.45
N PRO A 60 -1.46 -14.47 -6.43
CA PRO A 60 -1.42 -13.91 -5.09
C PRO A 60 -0.60 -12.62 -5.01
N LEU A 61 0.42 -12.44 -5.87
CA LEU A 61 1.13 -11.16 -5.95
C LEU A 61 0.20 -10.04 -6.45
N HIS A 62 -0.55 -10.28 -7.51
CA HIS A 62 -1.50 -9.29 -8.05
C HIS A 62 -2.56 -8.90 -7.02
N THR A 63 -3.19 -9.87 -6.34
CA THR A 63 -4.22 -9.58 -5.33
C THR A 63 -3.66 -8.75 -4.18
N ASN A 64 -2.48 -9.11 -3.65
CA ASN A 64 -1.82 -8.36 -2.59
C ASN A 64 -1.40 -6.94 -3.05
N ALA A 65 -0.88 -6.81 -4.27
CA ALA A 65 -0.49 -5.52 -4.84
C ALA A 65 -1.71 -4.60 -5.06
N VAL A 66 -2.84 -5.11 -5.52
CA VAL A 66 -4.04 -4.28 -5.73
C VAL A 66 -4.72 -3.92 -4.40
N ILE A 67 -4.80 -4.85 -3.45
CA ILE A 67 -5.53 -4.61 -2.20
C ILE A 67 -4.65 -3.87 -1.19
N PHE A 68 -3.52 -4.43 -0.78
CA PHE A 68 -2.72 -3.86 0.30
C PHE A 68 -1.79 -2.76 -0.17
N ALA A 69 -1.21 -2.90 -1.37
CA ALA A 69 -0.34 -1.86 -1.89
C ALA A 69 -1.15 -0.70 -2.51
N PHE A 70 -2.03 -0.92 -3.47
CA PHE A 70 -2.80 0.16 -4.07
C PHE A 70 -3.89 0.72 -3.13
N VAL A 71 -4.91 -0.08 -2.79
CA VAL A 71 -6.03 0.40 -1.96
C VAL A 71 -5.58 0.74 -0.54
N GLY A 72 -4.70 -0.04 0.06
CA GLY A 72 -4.15 0.24 1.40
C GLY A 72 -3.46 1.60 1.48
N ASN A 73 -2.55 1.92 0.55
CA ASN A 73 -1.94 3.26 0.51
C ASN A 73 -2.99 4.36 0.26
N ALA A 74 -4.03 4.10 -0.55
CA ALA A 74 -5.09 5.08 -0.82
C ALA A 74 -5.88 5.43 0.45
N ILE A 75 -6.23 4.40 1.23
CA ILE A 75 -6.91 4.56 2.53
C ILE A 75 -6.02 5.37 3.47
N PHE A 76 -4.73 5.04 3.59
CA PHE A 76 -3.82 5.78 4.46
C PHE A 76 -3.65 7.24 4.05
N ALA A 77 -3.53 7.52 2.75
CA ALA A 77 -3.53 8.90 2.26
C ALA A 77 -4.81 9.64 2.69
N GLY A 78 -5.97 9.00 2.51
CA GLY A 78 -7.26 9.55 2.92
C GLY A 78 -7.34 9.81 4.43
N VAL A 79 -6.89 8.88 5.26
CA VAL A 79 -6.89 9.02 6.73
C VAL A 79 -5.94 10.14 7.18
N TYR A 80 -4.66 10.11 6.76
CA TYR A 80 -3.69 11.14 7.14
C TYR A 80 -4.10 12.55 6.69
N TYR A 81 -4.78 12.65 5.54
CA TYR A 81 -5.31 13.93 5.07
C TYR A 81 -6.54 14.40 5.86
N SER A 82 -7.54 13.53 6.00
CA SER A 82 -8.86 13.88 6.51
C SER A 82 -8.86 14.08 8.03
N THR A 83 -8.21 13.19 8.80
CA THR A 83 -8.21 13.25 10.27
C THR A 83 -7.66 14.58 10.78
N GLN A 84 -6.57 15.07 10.19
CA GLN A 84 -5.96 16.34 10.57
C GLN A 84 -6.92 17.53 10.37
N ARG A 85 -7.66 17.53 9.25
CA ARG A 85 -8.57 18.62 8.86
C ARG A 85 -9.90 18.59 9.61
N LEU A 86 -10.44 17.40 9.84
CA LEU A 86 -11.69 17.20 10.58
C LEU A 86 -11.52 17.57 12.05
N LEU A 87 -10.42 17.14 12.66
CA LEU A 87 -10.12 17.45 14.07
C LEU A 87 -9.41 18.79 14.26
N LYS A 88 -9.03 19.47 13.16
CA LYS A 88 -8.27 20.72 13.16
C LYS A 88 -7.00 20.64 14.01
N THR A 89 -6.30 19.51 13.93
CA THR A 89 -5.07 19.25 14.69
C THR A 89 -4.04 18.53 13.83
N ARG A 90 -2.76 18.70 14.13
CA ARG A 90 -1.68 17.95 13.47
C ARG A 90 -1.62 16.53 14.03
N MET A 91 -1.10 15.58 13.25
CA MET A 91 -0.72 14.25 13.76
C MET A 91 0.16 14.36 15.00
N ALA A 92 -0.04 13.45 15.95
CA ALA A 92 0.66 13.49 17.24
C ALA A 92 2.17 13.24 17.14
N SER A 93 2.62 12.47 16.14
CA SER A 93 4.03 12.13 15.95
C SER A 93 4.41 12.00 14.48
N ASP A 94 5.34 12.84 14.05
CA ASP A 94 5.93 12.79 12.70
C ASP A 94 6.82 11.54 12.53
N LEU A 95 7.46 11.06 13.61
CA LEU A 95 8.27 9.85 13.59
C LEU A 95 7.40 8.62 13.35
N LEU A 96 6.30 8.50 14.09
CA LEU A 96 5.39 7.35 13.97
C LEU A 96 4.74 7.31 12.58
N SER A 97 4.38 8.48 12.05
CA SER A 97 3.87 8.61 10.68
C SER A 97 4.87 8.10 9.63
N LYS A 98 6.16 8.45 9.78
CA LYS A 98 7.23 7.95 8.89
C LYS A 98 7.49 6.46 9.04
N LEU A 99 7.49 5.95 10.28
CA LEU A 99 7.68 4.53 10.56
C LEU A 99 6.55 3.71 9.93
N HIS A 100 5.31 4.17 10.07
CA HIS A 100 4.16 3.52 9.44
C HIS A 100 4.30 3.48 7.92
N PHE A 101 4.63 4.61 7.28
CA PHE A 101 4.82 4.63 5.82
C PHE A 101 5.90 3.64 5.37
N TRP A 102 7.11 3.73 5.93
CA TRP A 102 8.22 2.88 5.51
C TRP A 102 8.02 1.42 5.89
N GLY A 103 7.41 1.14 7.04
CA GLY A 103 7.01 -0.22 7.43
C GLY A 103 6.02 -0.81 6.44
N TRP A 104 5.01 -0.05 6.04
CA TRP A 104 4.06 -0.49 5.02
C TRP A 104 4.73 -0.75 3.66
N GLN A 105 5.64 0.13 3.23
CA GLN A 105 6.37 -0.10 1.97
C GLN A 105 7.26 -1.34 2.06
N LEU A 106 7.88 -1.61 3.22
CA LEU A 106 8.69 -2.79 3.44
C LEU A 106 7.85 -4.07 3.32
N ILE A 107 6.66 -4.10 3.93
CA ILE A 107 5.72 -5.24 3.82
C ILE A 107 5.37 -5.50 2.35
N ILE A 108 5.04 -4.45 1.59
CA ILE A 108 4.72 -4.57 0.16
C ILE A 108 5.91 -5.12 -0.64
N VAL A 109 7.12 -4.60 -0.39
CA VAL A 109 8.33 -5.06 -1.09
C VAL A 109 8.64 -6.51 -0.72
N SER A 110 8.46 -6.90 0.54
CA SER A 110 8.61 -8.29 0.97
C SER A 110 7.63 -9.19 0.23
N ALA A 111 6.35 -8.81 0.11
CA ALA A 111 5.35 -9.52 -0.67
C ALA A 111 5.75 -9.68 -2.16
N ALA A 112 6.31 -8.61 -2.75
CA ALA A 112 6.79 -8.60 -4.14
C ALA A 112 7.93 -9.59 -4.38
N VAL A 113 8.71 -9.91 -3.35
CA VAL A 113 9.81 -10.87 -3.44
C VAL A 113 9.35 -12.28 -3.08
N THR A 114 8.62 -12.44 -1.97
CA THR A 114 8.33 -13.77 -1.42
C THR A 114 7.29 -14.55 -2.21
N LEU A 115 6.25 -13.89 -2.75
CA LEU A 115 5.17 -14.55 -3.47
C LEU A 115 5.64 -15.18 -4.79
N PRO A 116 6.45 -14.51 -5.65
CA PRO A 116 7.06 -15.14 -6.83
C PRO A 116 8.05 -16.27 -6.52
N LEU A 117 8.66 -16.25 -5.33
CA LEU A 117 9.50 -17.34 -4.83
C LEU A 117 8.69 -18.53 -4.34
N GLY A 118 7.37 -18.37 -4.17
CA GLY A 118 6.45 -19.43 -3.77
C GLY A 118 6.27 -19.59 -2.27
N PHE A 119 6.75 -18.64 -1.46
CA PHE A 119 6.49 -18.62 -0.02
C PHE A 119 5.09 -18.07 0.22
N THR A 120 4.14 -18.96 0.52
CA THR A 120 2.76 -18.58 0.78
C THR A 120 2.04 -19.57 1.68
N THR A 121 1.17 -19.04 2.53
CA THR A 121 0.26 -19.83 3.38
C THR A 121 -0.91 -20.44 2.61
N SER A 122 -1.09 -20.09 1.32
CA SER A 122 -2.22 -20.46 0.45
C SER A 122 -3.61 -19.97 0.89
N LYS A 123 -3.68 -19.12 1.92
CA LYS A 123 -4.93 -18.49 2.36
C LYS A 123 -5.15 -17.18 1.61
N GLU A 124 -6.25 -17.07 0.87
CA GLU A 124 -6.55 -15.86 0.09
C GLU A 124 -6.61 -14.62 0.98
N TYR A 125 -5.96 -13.54 0.54
CA TYR A 125 -5.78 -12.27 1.27
C TYR A 125 -4.97 -12.36 2.57
N ALA A 126 -4.38 -13.51 2.86
CA ALA A 126 -3.47 -13.76 3.98
C ALA A 126 -2.27 -14.60 3.50
N GLU A 127 -1.85 -14.38 2.24
CA GLU A 127 -0.89 -15.25 1.56
C GLU A 127 0.54 -15.09 2.09
N LEU A 128 0.85 -14.00 2.78
CA LEU A 128 2.18 -13.70 3.31
C LEU A 128 2.53 -14.65 4.46
N GLU A 129 3.83 -14.90 4.63
CA GLU A 129 4.32 -15.75 5.70
C GLU A 129 4.39 -14.99 7.03
N TRP A 130 4.38 -15.74 8.13
CA TRP A 130 4.38 -15.24 9.51
C TRP A 130 5.41 -14.14 9.88
N PRO A 131 6.60 -14.00 9.25
CA PRO A 131 7.50 -12.89 9.56
C PRO A 131 7.02 -11.53 9.01
N ILE A 132 6.07 -11.57 8.07
CA ILE A 132 5.50 -10.39 7.38
C ILE A 132 4.10 -10.06 7.90
N ASP A 133 3.40 -11.05 8.47
CA ASP A 133 2.09 -10.90 9.12
C ASP A 133 2.05 -9.80 10.22
#